data_AF-A0A539DS28-F1
#
_entry.id   AF-A0A539DS28-F1
#
_cell.length_a   1.000
_cell.length_b   1.000
_cell.length_c   1.000
_cell.angle_alpha   90.00
_cell.angle_beta   90.00
_cell.angle_gamma   90.00
#
_symmetry.space_group_name_H-M   'P 1'
#
loop_
_entity.id
_entity.type
_entity.pdbx_description
1 polymer ?
#
loop_
_entity_poly.entity_id
_entity_poly.type
_entity_poly.pdbx_seq_one_letter_code
_entity_poly.pdbx_strand_id
1 'polypeptide(L)'
;MRTRAASSFSAAATVAVRTGVLLTLIAGAGLLAGCNDDGRVLRPSRPDQVGTVSTLATTTTGVGGADGDGVDGLEVGDGVDDAGSDEGFDGTLAPVSGVPAAITPQLTAPFADSGPIDPRYTCDGANLSPALSWTAAPTGTVEIALTMVDSDAPGFVHWALAGIDPLSTALGEGIVPEFAIQGLNSSGTPGYTGPCPPTGSHRYEFTVHYLAQQTELGDGAAGADLLAAIDGATFALARLTGTYSRG
;
A
#
# COMPACT_ATOMS: atom_id res chain seq x y z
N MET A 1 -67.21 -27.25 -23.07
CA MET A 1 -67.38 -28.53 -22.32
C MET A 1 -66.05 -29.27 -22.44
N ARG A 2 -65.23 -29.57 -21.44
CA ARG A 2 -65.31 -29.65 -19.97
C ARG A 2 -63.92 -29.23 -19.43
N THR A 3 -63.78 -28.18 -18.60
CA THR A 3 -63.73 -28.17 -17.12
C THR A 3 -62.57 -28.93 -16.46
N ARG A 4 -61.64 -28.15 -15.87
CA ARG A 4 -60.77 -28.30 -14.67
C ARG A 4 -60.07 -29.64 -14.35
N ALA A 5 -58.77 -29.56 -14.05
CA ALA A 5 -58.25 -29.83 -12.69
C ALA A 5 -56.82 -29.27 -12.52
N ALA A 6 -56.64 -28.48 -11.47
CA ALA A 6 -55.34 -28.09 -10.93
C ALA A 6 -54.85 -29.19 -9.97
N SER A 7 -53.55 -29.48 -9.98
CA SER A 7 -52.92 -30.30 -8.93
C SER A 7 -51.64 -29.61 -8.48
N SER A 8 -51.77 -28.95 -7.35
CA SER A 8 -50.72 -28.41 -6.51
C SER A 8 -49.89 -29.56 -5.92
N PHE A 9 -48.56 -29.47 -5.93
CA PHE A 9 -47.71 -30.24 -5.02
C PHE A 9 -46.82 -29.26 -4.25
N SER A 10 -47.22 -29.06 -2.99
CA SER A 10 -46.44 -28.40 -1.96
C SER A 10 -45.50 -29.46 -1.35
N ALA A 11 -44.19 -29.23 -1.38
CA ALA A 11 -43.23 -30.02 -0.63
C ALA A 11 -42.69 -29.15 0.51
N ALA A 12 -43.25 -29.35 1.70
CA ALA A 12 -42.78 -28.74 2.93
C ALA A 12 -41.44 -29.36 3.33
N ALA A 13 -40.41 -28.51 3.45
CA ALA A 13 -39.15 -28.86 4.08
C ALA A 13 -39.38 -29.18 5.56
N THR A 14 -39.12 -30.42 5.97
CA THR A 14 -39.10 -30.81 7.38
C THR A 14 -37.68 -30.64 7.89
N VAL A 15 -37.40 -29.51 8.54
CA VAL A 15 -36.18 -29.31 9.34
C VAL A 15 -36.35 -30.07 10.65
N ALA A 16 -35.63 -31.17 10.80
CA ALA A 16 -35.54 -31.90 12.06
C ALA A 16 -34.57 -31.16 13.00
N VAL A 17 -35.11 -30.36 13.91
CA VAL A 17 -34.34 -29.80 15.03
C VAL A 17 -34.13 -30.91 16.06
N ARG A 18 -32.90 -31.42 16.16
CA ARG A 18 -32.50 -32.34 17.23
C ARG A 18 -32.15 -31.52 18.48
N THR A 19 -33.10 -31.45 19.40
CA THR A 19 -32.91 -31.00 20.77
C THR A 19 -32.12 -32.06 21.54
N GLY A 20 -30.97 -31.71 22.10
CA GLY A 20 -30.08 -32.64 22.79
C GLY A 20 -29.24 -31.99 23.89
N VAL A 21 -29.88 -31.84 25.05
CA VAL A 21 -29.36 -31.87 26.44
C VAL A 21 -28.13 -31.00 26.80
N LEU A 22 -28.46 -29.96 27.56
CA LEU A 22 -27.61 -29.13 28.41
C LEU A 22 -27.01 -29.96 29.56
N LEU A 23 -25.69 -30.04 29.66
CA LEU A 23 -25.00 -30.50 30.88
C LEU A 23 -23.98 -29.42 31.29
N THR A 24 -24.35 -28.67 32.33
CA THR A 24 -23.53 -27.66 32.99
C THR A 24 -22.50 -28.34 33.89
N LEU A 25 -21.21 -28.10 33.65
CA LEU A 25 -20.14 -28.29 34.62
C LEU A 25 -19.44 -26.95 34.82
N ILE A 26 -19.68 -26.35 35.98
CA ILE A 26 -18.98 -25.17 36.50
C ILE A 26 -17.83 -25.67 37.37
N ALA A 27 -16.60 -25.32 37.02
CA ALA A 27 -15.52 -24.99 37.96
C ALA A 27 -14.24 -24.61 37.20
N GLY A 28 -13.63 -23.48 37.57
CA GLY A 28 -12.21 -23.23 37.29
C GLY A 28 -11.90 -21.86 36.69
N ALA A 29 -11.95 -20.82 37.53
CA ALA A 29 -11.37 -19.52 37.22
C ALA A 29 -9.84 -19.65 37.10
N GLY A 30 -9.29 -19.18 35.98
CA GLY A 30 -7.86 -19.06 35.73
C GLY A 30 -7.62 -17.92 34.75
N LEU A 31 -7.46 -16.72 35.29
CA LEU A 31 -7.15 -15.49 34.58
C LEU A 31 -5.70 -15.57 34.07
N LEU A 32 -5.49 -15.60 32.76
CA LEU A 32 -4.20 -15.20 32.16
C LEU A 32 -4.49 -14.29 30.98
N ALA A 33 -4.64 -13.00 31.30
CA ALA A 33 -4.36 -11.92 30.37
C ALA A 33 -2.86 -11.98 30.04
N GLY A 34 -2.53 -12.48 28.86
CA GLY A 34 -1.21 -12.28 28.27
C GLY A 34 -1.12 -10.86 27.70
N CYS A 35 -0.97 -9.87 28.59
CA CYS A 35 -0.43 -8.58 28.19
C CYS A 35 1.09 -8.78 28.03
N ASN A 36 1.63 -8.45 26.86
CA ASN A 36 3.06 -8.25 26.69
C ASN A 36 3.42 -6.96 27.44
N ASP A 37 3.74 -7.11 28.72
CA ASP A 37 4.24 -6.05 29.59
C ASP A 37 5.77 -6.21 29.61
N ASP A 38 6.45 -5.52 28.70
CA ASP A 38 7.90 -5.65 28.47
C ASP A 38 8.75 -5.03 29.61
N GLY A 39 8.18 -4.84 30.80
CA GLY A 39 8.86 -4.33 31.99
C GLY A 39 9.38 -2.89 31.85
N ARG A 40 8.92 -2.14 30.85
CA ARG A 40 9.26 -0.72 30.69
C ARG A 40 8.12 0.16 31.19
N VAL A 41 8.25 0.61 32.43
CA VAL A 41 7.41 1.69 32.97
C VAL A 41 7.67 2.96 32.15
N LEU A 42 6.65 3.44 31.43
CA LEU A 42 6.70 4.76 30.79
C LEU A 42 6.90 5.82 31.87
N ARG A 43 7.95 6.64 31.74
CA ARG A 43 8.15 7.78 32.64
C ARG A 43 6.96 8.72 32.48
N PRO A 44 6.40 9.28 33.57
CA PRO A 44 5.38 10.32 33.44
C PRO A 44 5.97 11.51 32.68
N SER A 45 5.20 12.05 31.74
CA SER A 45 5.56 13.24 30.98
C SER A 45 5.94 14.36 31.95
N ARG A 46 7.16 14.88 31.85
CA ARG A 46 7.54 16.07 32.62
C ARG A 46 6.78 17.29 32.06
N PRO A 47 6.37 18.23 32.92
CA PRO A 47 5.67 19.44 32.49
C PRO A 47 6.51 20.42 31.66
N ASP A 48 7.81 20.16 31.44
CA ASP A 48 8.70 20.97 30.61
C ASP A 48 8.75 20.52 29.13
N GLN A 49 8.08 19.42 28.76
CA GLN A 49 7.97 18.95 27.38
C GLN A 49 6.69 19.45 26.69
N VAL A 50 6.38 20.75 26.85
CA VAL A 50 5.55 21.46 25.86
C VAL A 50 6.49 21.97 24.79
N GLY A 51 6.88 21.08 23.88
CA GLY A 51 7.70 21.42 22.73
C GLY A 51 6.94 22.39 21.84
N THR A 52 7.40 23.64 21.82
CA THR A 52 6.96 24.67 20.89
C THR A 52 7.22 24.20 19.46
N VAL A 53 6.20 24.27 18.60
CA VAL A 53 6.34 24.05 17.15
C VAL A 53 7.32 25.10 16.64
N SER A 54 8.53 24.68 16.28
CA SER A 54 9.54 25.57 15.72
C SER A 54 9.23 25.81 14.24
N THR A 55 8.38 26.80 13.95
CA THR A 55 8.27 27.37 12.61
C THR A 55 9.56 28.13 12.31
N LEU A 56 10.35 27.64 11.35
CA LEU A 56 11.47 28.40 10.80
C LEU A 56 10.91 29.61 10.06
N ALA A 57 11.00 30.79 10.69
CA ALA A 57 10.79 32.06 10.03
C ALA A 57 12.07 32.45 9.28
N THR A 58 11.96 32.59 7.97
CA THR A 58 12.96 33.25 7.12
C THR A 58 13.21 34.66 7.64
N THR A 59 14.42 34.92 8.13
CA THR A 59 14.80 36.25 8.62
C THR A 59 15.20 37.11 7.41
N THR A 60 14.34 38.05 7.04
CA THR A 60 14.69 39.19 6.20
C THR A 60 15.50 40.18 7.03
N THR A 61 16.79 40.33 6.72
CA THR A 61 17.65 41.35 7.31
C THR A 61 17.24 42.73 6.80
N GLY A 62 16.40 43.43 7.55
CA GLY A 62 16.24 44.88 7.47
C GLY A 62 16.89 45.51 8.70
N VAL A 63 18.00 46.22 8.52
CA VAL A 63 18.60 47.06 9.56
C VAL A 63 18.41 48.50 9.16
N GLY A 64 17.63 49.23 9.96
CA GLY A 64 17.50 50.68 9.90
C GLY A 64 17.72 51.30 11.29
N GLY A 65 18.70 52.22 11.35
CA GLY A 65 18.71 53.45 12.16
C GLY A 65 19.08 53.38 13.66
N ALA A 66 20.19 54.01 14.04
CA ALA A 66 20.20 55.34 14.70
C ALA A 66 21.64 55.83 15.03
N ASP A 67 21.77 57.17 15.14
CA ASP A 67 22.85 57.99 15.74
C ASP A 67 24.12 58.17 14.88
N GLY A 68 24.64 59.35 14.52
CA GLY A 68 24.38 60.75 14.84
C GLY A 68 25.74 61.45 14.96
N ASP A 69 26.10 62.37 14.07
CA ASP A 69 27.04 63.48 14.35
C ASP A 69 27.10 64.48 13.18
N GLY A 70 27.07 65.77 13.54
CA GLY A 70 27.06 66.89 12.61
C GLY A 70 28.45 67.36 12.19
N VAL A 71 28.53 67.89 10.96
CA VAL A 71 29.55 68.86 10.56
C VAL A 71 28.94 69.94 9.67
N ASP A 72 29.38 71.16 9.95
CA ASP A 72 29.08 72.42 9.27
C ASP A 72 29.54 72.46 7.81
N GLY A 73 28.85 73.30 7.02
CA GLY A 73 29.53 74.23 6.10
C GLY A 73 29.48 73.95 4.59
N LEU A 74 28.60 74.70 3.91
CA LEU A 74 28.82 75.44 2.64
C LEU A 74 29.53 74.71 1.47
N GLU A 75 28.81 74.44 0.37
CA GLU A 75 28.86 75.22 -0.89
C GLU A 75 27.87 74.67 -1.93
N VAL A 76 27.56 75.50 -2.92
CA VAL A 76 26.59 75.34 -4.00
C VAL A 76 27.12 74.37 -5.06
N GLY A 77 26.26 73.53 -5.62
CA GLY A 77 26.60 72.69 -6.78
C GLY A 77 25.36 72.08 -7.42
N ASP A 78 25.00 72.64 -8.58
CA ASP A 78 23.97 72.14 -9.49
C ASP A 78 24.26 70.70 -9.97
N GLY A 79 23.19 69.91 -10.10
CA GLY A 79 23.01 68.90 -11.15
C GLY A 79 23.90 67.67 -11.13
N VAL A 80 23.32 66.54 -10.74
CA VAL A 80 23.55 65.27 -11.47
C VAL A 80 22.35 64.35 -11.28
N ASP A 81 21.72 64.05 -12.41
CA ASP A 81 20.80 62.94 -12.59
C ASP A 81 21.57 61.62 -12.31
N ASP A 82 21.13 60.84 -11.33
CA ASP A 82 21.55 59.43 -11.23
C ASP A 82 20.31 58.55 -11.34
N ALA A 83 20.08 58.12 -12.58
CA ALA A 83 19.13 57.08 -12.93
C ALA A 83 19.68 55.75 -12.41
N GLY A 84 19.30 55.38 -11.19
CA GLY A 84 19.52 54.04 -10.67
C GLY A 84 18.82 53.02 -11.55
N SER A 85 19.63 52.27 -12.30
CA SER A 85 19.25 51.10 -13.07
C SER A 85 18.62 50.06 -12.16
N ASP A 86 17.30 49.95 -12.23
CA ASP A 86 16.54 48.79 -11.85
C ASP A 86 16.91 47.64 -12.80
N GLU A 87 17.92 46.86 -12.40
CA GLU A 87 18.15 45.53 -12.97
C GLU A 87 16.91 44.68 -12.64
N GLY A 88 15.90 44.79 -13.49
CA GLY A 88 14.69 44.00 -13.47
C GLY A 88 15.10 42.54 -13.57
N PHE A 89 14.95 41.82 -12.46
CA PHE A 89 14.94 40.38 -12.45
C PHE A 89 13.68 39.95 -13.22
N ASP A 90 13.80 39.88 -14.55
CA ASP A 90 12.81 39.26 -15.42
C ASP A 90 12.59 37.84 -14.88
N GLY A 91 11.43 37.61 -14.27
CA GLY A 91 11.03 36.38 -13.61
C GLY A 91 10.91 35.17 -14.54
N THR A 92 11.65 35.16 -15.65
CA THR A 92 11.94 34.00 -16.46
C THR A 92 12.79 33.03 -15.65
N LEU A 93 12.12 32.27 -14.77
CA LEU A 93 12.68 31.03 -14.25
C LEU A 93 13.02 30.17 -15.47
N ALA A 94 14.32 30.02 -15.72
CA ALA A 94 14.80 29.07 -16.72
C ALA A 94 14.11 27.72 -16.47
N PRO A 95 13.62 27.03 -17.52
CA PRO A 95 13.01 25.73 -17.33
C PRO A 95 14.02 24.84 -16.60
N VAL A 96 13.62 24.31 -15.45
CA VAL A 96 14.41 23.33 -14.70
C VAL A 96 14.68 22.15 -15.63
N SER A 97 15.84 22.19 -16.31
CA SER A 97 16.30 21.10 -17.17
C SER A 97 16.67 19.95 -16.27
N GLY A 98 15.72 19.03 -16.09
CA GLY A 98 15.96 17.85 -15.28
C GLY A 98 14.74 17.25 -14.61
N VAL A 99 13.51 17.46 -15.11
CA VAL A 99 12.43 16.53 -14.72
C VAL A 99 12.89 15.14 -15.19
N PRO A 100 13.22 14.20 -14.28
CA PRO A 100 13.65 12.88 -14.70
C PRO A 100 12.56 12.28 -15.58
N ALA A 101 12.96 11.66 -16.69
CA ALA A 101 12.02 10.96 -17.56
C ALA A 101 11.15 10.02 -16.72
N ALA A 102 9.85 9.98 -17.02
CA ALA A 102 8.91 9.11 -16.31
C ALA A 102 9.44 7.67 -16.35
N ILE A 103 9.73 7.11 -15.17
CA ILE A 103 10.18 5.73 -15.03
C ILE A 103 8.99 4.84 -15.37
N THR A 104 9.12 4.02 -16.41
CA THR A 104 8.13 2.97 -16.70
C THR A 104 8.30 1.85 -15.67
N PRO A 105 7.29 1.56 -14.85
CA PRO A 105 7.40 0.46 -13.90
C PRO A 105 7.54 -0.88 -14.61
N GLN A 106 8.40 -1.75 -14.10
CA GLN A 106 8.59 -3.12 -14.60
C GLN A 106 8.60 -4.11 -13.44
N LEU A 107 8.12 -5.32 -13.70
CA LEU A 107 8.09 -6.46 -12.77
C LEU A 107 8.85 -7.62 -13.41
N THR A 108 9.68 -8.30 -12.62
CA THR A 108 10.46 -9.47 -13.00
C THR A 108 10.23 -10.59 -11.99
N ALA A 109 10.17 -11.81 -12.50
CA ALA A 109 9.93 -13.03 -11.75
C ALA A 109 10.91 -14.12 -12.24
N PRO A 110 11.00 -15.30 -11.59
CA PRO A 110 11.90 -16.38 -12.01
C PRO A 110 11.36 -17.16 -13.22
N PHE A 111 10.52 -16.52 -14.02
CA PHE A 111 9.92 -16.99 -15.26
C PHE A 111 9.70 -15.80 -16.18
N ALA A 112 9.73 -16.04 -17.49
CA ALA A 112 9.41 -15.03 -18.49
C ALA A 112 7.93 -14.66 -18.43
N ASP A 113 7.58 -13.47 -18.95
CA ASP A 113 6.17 -13.10 -19.13
C ASP A 113 5.46 -14.10 -20.04
N SER A 114 4.26 -14.51 -19.61
CA SER A 114 3.49 -15.64 -20.14
C SER A 114 4.22 -16.99 -20.16
N GLY A 115 5.34 -17.11 -19.43
CA GLY A 115 6.15 -18.31 -19.32
C GLY A 115 5.64 -19.30 -18.26
N PRO A 116 6.17 -20.53 -18.22
CA PRO A 116 5.79 -21.53 -17.23
C PRO A 116 6.33 -21.16 -15.84
N ILE A 117 5.48 -21.25 -14.82
CA ILE A 117 5.85 -21.13 -13.41
C ILE A 117 6.50 -22.45 -12.96
N ASP A 118 7.66 -22.37 -12.30
CA ASP A 118 8.33 -23.55 -11.72
C ASP A 118 7.39 -24.23 -10.69
N PRO A 119 7.20 -25.56 -10.74
CA PRO A 119 6.34 -26.29 -9.82
C PRO A 119 6.61 -26.02 -8.33
N ARG A 120 7.81 -25.59 -7.94
CA ARG A 120 8.10 -25.23 -6.54
C ARG A 120 7.16 -24.15 -5.98
N TYR A 121 6.66 -23.26 -6.84
CA TYR A 121 5.77 -22.16 -6.44
C TYR A 121 4.29 -22.56 -6.48
N THR A 122 3.97 -23.82 -6.79
CA THR A 122 2.60 -24.29 -7.03
C THR A 122 2.17 -25.30 -5.97
N CYS A 123 0.92 -25.75 -6.03
CA CYS A 123 0.42 -26.79 -5.14
C CYS A 123 1.09 -28.16 -5.34
N ASP A 124 1.82 -28.36 -6.44
CA ASP A 124 2.57 -29.60 -6.70
C ASP A 124 4.02 -29.52 -6.15
N GLY A 125 4.40 -28.40 -5.50
CA GLY A 125 5.72 -28.19 -4.92
C GLY A 125 5.69 -27.63 -3.49
N ALA A 126 6.61 -26.70 -3.18
CA ALA A 126 6.75 -26.12 -1.84
C ALA A 126 5.66 -25.07 -1.53
N ASN A 127 4.93 -24.61 -2.55
CA ASN A 127 3.88 -23.60 -2.45
C ASN A 127 4.36 -22.29 -1.80
N LEU A 128 5.61 -21.91 -2.09
CA LEU A 128 6.18 -20.63 -1.67
C LEU A 128 5.92 -19.57 -2.75
N SER A 129 5.76 -18.31 -2.34
CA SER A 129 5.68 -17.20 -3.30
C SER A 129 7.01 -17.08 -4.07
N PRO A 130 6.98 -16.79 -5.38
CA PRO A 130 8.20 -16.59 -6.15
C PRO A 130 8.96 -15.36 -5.68
N ALA A 131 10.29 -15.35 -5.84
CA ALA A 131 11.05 -14.13 -5.70
C ALA A 131 10.66 -13.13 -6.80
N LEU A 132 10.32 -11.91 -6.42
CA LEU A 132 9.89 -10.87 -7.35
C LEU A 132 10.81 -9.67 -7.22
N SER A 133 11.08 -8.98 -8.33
CA SER A 133 11.82 -7.73 -8.34
C SER A 133 11.18 -6.74 -9.30
N TRP A 134 11.20 -5.46 -8.95
CA TRP A 134 10.61 -4.40 -9.76
C TRP A 134 11.54 -3.18 -9.82
N THR A 135 11.29 -2.31 -10.79
CA THR A 135 12.04 -1.06 -10.91
C THR A 135 11.73 -0.10 -9.75
N ALA A 136 12.57 0.92 -9.57
CA ALA A 136 12.33 1.94 -8.55
C ALA A 136 10.93 2.55 -8.70
N ALA A 137 10.25 2.72 -7.57
CA ALA A 137 8.90 3.25 -7.53
C ALA A 137 8.82 4.67 -8.12
N PRO A 138 7.76 5.00 -8.88
CA PRO A 138 7.53 6.36 -9.34
C PRO A 138 7.44 7.36 -8.17
N THR A 139 7.85 8.61 -8.41
CA THR A 139 7.70 9.70 -7.44
C THR A 139 6.24 9.82 -7.00
N GLY A 140 6.02 9.95 -5.69
CA GLY A 140 4.67 10.00 -5.10
C GLY A 140 4.15 8.65 -4.59
N THR A 141 4.93 7.57 -4.74
CA THR A 141 4.62 6.29 -4.09
C THR A 141 4.76 6.43 -2.58
N VAL A 142 3.66 6.19 -1.87
CA VAL A 142 3.60 6.15 -0.40
C VAL A 142 3.71 4.70 0.09
N GLU A 143 3.13 3.77 -0.65
CA GLU A 143 3.08 2.35 -0.31
C GLU A 143 3.16 1.51 -1.58
N ILE A 144 3.79 0.34 -1.50
CA ILE A 144 3.75 -0.68 -2.54
C ILE A 144 2.81 -1.81 -2.09
N ALA A 145 2.03 -2.32 -3.04
CA ALA A 145 1.24 -3.52 -2.86
C ALA A 145 1.52 -4.54 -3.97
N LEU A 146 1.21 -5.80 -3.70
CA LEU A 146 1.37 -6.90 -4.62
C LEU A 146 0.11 -7.76 -4.65
N THR A 147 -0.34 -8.10 -5.85
CA THR A 147 -1.45 -9.03 -6.06
C THR A 147 -1.07 -10.14 -7.03
N MET A 148 -1.72 -11.30 -6.86
CA MET A 148 -1.69 -12.39 -7.82
C MET A 148 -3.13 -12.85 -8.06
N VAL A 149 -3.59 -12.77 -9.31
CA VAL A 149 -4.97 -13.10 -9.69
C VAL A 149 -4.98 -14.11 -10.84
N ASP A 150 -5.77 -15.16 -10.71
CA ASP A 150 -6.04 -16.13 -11.77
C ASP A 150 -7.22 -15.66 -12.63
N SER A 151 -6.91 -15.20 -13.85
CA SER A 151 -7.93 -14.71 -14.79
C SER A 151 -8.80 -15.82 -15.38
N ASP A 152 -8.34 -17.07 -15.32
CA ASP A 152 -9.01 -18.23 -15.89
C ASP A 152 -9.90 -18.95 -14.85
N ALA A 153 -9.81 -18.56 -13.57
CA ALA A 153 -10.67 -19.03 -12.49
C ALA A 153 -11.46 -17.85 -11.86
N PRO A 154 -12.66 -17.49 -12.34
CA PRO A 154 -13.41 -16.28 -11.98
C PRO A 154 -12.70 -15.07 -11.30
N GLY A 155 -11.45 -14.72 -11.68
CA GLY A 155 -10.66 -13.71 -10.99
C GLY A 155 -10.19 -14.14 -9.58
N PHE A 156 -9.84 -15.41 -9.40
CA PHE A 156 -9.49 -16.00 -8.12
C PHE A 156 -8.22 -15.33 -7.59
N VAL A 157 -8.31 -14.83 -6.37
CA VAL A 157 -7.23 -14.11 -5.71
C VAL A 157 -6.34 -15.13 -5.06
N HIS A 158 -5.13 -15.29 -5.59
CA HIS A 158 -4.10 -16.17 -5.05
C HIS A 158 -3.28 -15.50 -3.96
N TRP A 159 -3.11 -14.18 -4.05
CA TRP A 159 -2.35 -13.41 -3.09
C TRP A 159 -2.74 -11.93 -3.15
N ALA A 160 -2.86 -11.29 -2.00
CA ALA A 160 -2.96 -9.85 -1.84
C ALA A 160 -2.13 -9.43 -0.62
N LEU A 161 -1.18 -8.54 -0.85
CA LEU A 161 -0.20 -8.04 0.11
C LEU A 161 -0.10 -6.53 -0.06
N ALA A 162 -0.15 -5.77 1.03
CA ALA A 162 0.09 -4.31 1.01
C ALA A 162 1.01 -3.92 2.17
N GLY A 163 1.39 -2.64 2.29
CA GLY A 163 2.32 -2.17 3.31
C GLY A 163 3.80 -2.42 2.99
N ILE A 164 4.13 -2.65 1.72
CA ILE A 164 5.53 -2.79 1.29
C ILE A 164 6.16 -1.39 1.21
N ASP A 165 7.37 -1.24 1.76
CA ASP A 165 8.13 0.02 1.76
C ASP A 165 8.30 0.56 0.33
N PRO A 166 8.04 1.86 0.06
CA PRO A 166 8.13 2.45 -1.27
C PRO A 166 9.56 2.46 -1.87
N LEU A 167 10.59 2.28 -1.04
CA LEU A 167 11.98 2.14 -1.46
C LEU A 167 12.36 0.69 -1.77
N SER A 168 11.50 -0.28 -1.45
CA SER A 168 11.74 -1.67 -1.81
C SER A 168 11.68 -1.86 -3.32
N THR A 169 12.59 -2.67 -3.84
CA THR A 169 12.67 -3.06 -5.27
C THR A 169 12.57 -4.57 -5.46
N ALA A 170 12.37 -5.32 -4.37
CA ALA A 170 12.29 -6.77 -4.43
C ALA A 170 11.56 -7.38 -3.24
N LEU A 171 11.11 -8.61 -3.44
CA LEU A 171 10.59 -9.50 -2.43
C LEU A 171 11.23 -10.87 -2.59
N GLY A 172 11.81 -11.40 -1.51
CA GLY A 172 12.41 -12.73 -1.50
C GLY A 172 11.37 -13.84 -1.63
N GLU A 173 11.80 -15.00 -2.10
CA GLU A 173 10.97 -16.21 -2.17
C GLU A 173 10.37 -16.54 -0.80
N GLY A 174 9.04 -16.70 -0.73
CA GLY A 174 8.34 -17.04 0.50
C GLY A 174 8.40 -15.97 1.60
N ILE A 175 8.92 -14.77 1.32
CA ILE A 175 9.06 -13.70 2.31
C ILE A 175 7.81 -12.82 2.31
N VAL A 176 7.41 -12.42 3.53
CA VAL A 176 6.43 -11.35 3.79
C VAL A 176 7.18 -10.28 4.58
N PRO A 177 7.21 -9.01 4.14
CA PRO A 177 7.86 -7.94 4.90
C PRO A 177 7.19 -7.73 6.26
N GLU A 178 7.96 -7.32 7.27
CA GLU A 178 7.52 -7.26 8.68
C GLU A 178 6.26 -6.40 8.90
N PHE A 179 6.10 -5.32 8.14
CA PHE A 179 4.95 -4.39 8.27
C PHE A 179 3.90 -4.57 7.16
N ALA A 180 4.04 -5.61 6.35
CA ALA A 180 3.14 -5.83 5.24
C ALA A 180 1.90 -6.59 5.69
N ILE A 181 0.73 -6.11 5.27
CA ILE A 181 -0.55 -6.72 5.59
C ILE A 181 -0.92 -7.78 4.57
N GLN A 182 -1.40 -8.93 5.05
CA GLN A 182 -1.88 -10.01 4.19
C GLN A 182 -3.40 -10.12 4.22
N GLY A 183 -4.02 -9.97 3.04
CA GLY A 183 -5.44 -10.24 2.86
C GLY A 183 -5.73 -11.73 2.83
N LEU A 184 -6.99 -12.09 3.11
CA LEU A 184 -7.49 -13.43 2.83
C LEU A 184 -7.58 -13.66 1.33
N ASN A 185 -6.93 -14.70 0.81
CA ASN A 185 -7.10 -15.13 -0.57
C ASN A 185 -8.48 -15.78 -0.80
N SER A 186 -8.82 -16.12 -2.04
CA SER A 186 -10.14 -16.69 -2.37
C SER A 186 -10.39 -18.09 -1.78
N SER A 187 -9.36 -18.76 -1.23
CA SER A 187 -9.51 -19.97 -0.39
C SER A 187 -9.87 -19.68 1.07
N GLY A 188 -9.95 -18.40 1.46
CA GLY A 188 -10.18 -17.98 2.85
C GLY A 188 -8.94 -18.11 3.75
N THR A 189 -7.75 -18.24 3.16
CA THR A 189 -6.47 -18.32 3.90
C THR A 189 -5.69 -17.02 3.72
N PRO A 190 -4.99 -16.51 4.75
CA PRO A 190 -4.14 -15.33 4.58
C PRO A 190 -2.94 -15.66 3.69
N GLY A 191 -2.54 -14.70 2.87
CA GLY A 191 -1.29 -14.76 2.12
C GLY A 191 -1.34 -15.61 0.85
N TYR A 192 -0.16 -16.06 0.43
CA TYR A 192 0.05 -16.73 -0.86
C TYR A 192 -0.56 -18.13 -0.90
N THR A 193 -1.31 -18.41 -1.96
CA THR A 193 -1.66 -19.78 -2.38
C THR A 193 -1.24 -19.96 -3.82
N GLY A 194 -0.39 -20.93 -4.09
CA GLY A 194 0.19 -21.14 -5.40
C GLY A 194 -0.80 -21.66 -6.44
N PRO A 195 -0.42 -21.63 -7.73
CA PRO A 195 -1.19 -22.21 -8.82
C PRO A 195 -1.62 -23.65 -8.53
N CYS A 196 -2.89 -23.95 -8.75
CA CYS A 196 -3.42 -25.31 -8.62
C CYS A 196 -4.62 -25.54 -9.56
N PRO A 197 -4.45 -25.37 -10.88
CA PRO A 197 -5.56 -25.51 -11.81
C PRO A 197 -6.12 -26.94 -11.72
N PRO A 198 -7.45 -27.13 -11.68
CA PRO A 198 -8.02 -28.47 -11.61
C PRO A 198 -7.70 -29.28 -12.87
N THR A 199 -7.72 -28.62 -14.03
CA THR A 199 -7.38 -29.18 -15.35
C THR A 199 -6.96 -28.07 -16.29
N GLY A 200 -6.13 -28.37 -17.28
CA GLY A 200 -5.74 -27.43 -18.32
C GLY A 200 -4.69 -26.42 -17.86
N SER A 201 -4.56 -25.33 -18.61
CA SER A 201 -3.61 -24.24 -18.35
C SER A 201 -4.35 -23.02 -17.84
N HIS A 202 -3.86 -22.43 -16.76
CA HIS A 202 -4.35 -21.17 -16.21
C HIS A 202 -3.24 -20.09 -16.28
N ARG A 203 -3.66 -18.83 -16.30
CA ARG A 203 -2.82 -17.63 -16.32
C ARG A 203 -2.96 -16.86 -15.01
N TYR A 204 -1.83 -16.63 -14.38
CA TYR A 204 -1.70 -15.95 -13.11
C TYR A 204 -1.03 -14.60 -13.33
N GLU A 205 -1.79 -13.52 -13.19
CA GLU A 205 -1.29 -12.16 -13.32
C GLU A 205 -0.73 -11.70 -11.97
N PHE A 206 0.58 -11.50 -11.91
CA PHE A 206 1.25 -10.82 -10.81
C PHE A 206 1.26 -9.32 -11.11
N THR A 207 0.80 -8.51 -10.15
CA THR A 207 0.81 -7.05 -10.26
C THR A 207 1.53 -6.45 -9.07
N VAL A 208 2.50 -5.58 -9.33
CA VAL A 208 3.02 -4.63 -8.33
C VAL A 208 2.29 -3.29 -8.53
N HIS A 209 1.71 -2.80 -7.45
CA HIS A 209 0.92 -1.57 -7.40
C HIS A 209 1.70 -0.51 -6.63
N TYR A 210 1.72 0.71 -7.17
CA TYR A 210 2.28 1.88 -6.51
C TYR A 210 1.13 2.77 -6.06
N LEU A 211 1.01 2.93 -4.75
CA LEU A 211 -0.14 3.55 -4.09
C LEU A 211 0.19 5.00 -3.71
N ALA A 212 -0.75 5.91 -3.93
CA ALA A 212 -0.60 7.33 -3.59
C ALA A 212 -0.88 7.64 -2.11
N GLN A 213 -1.39 6.65 -1.38
CA GLN A 213 -1.75 6.73 0.04
C GLN A 213 -1.71 5.33 0.66
N GLN A 214 -1.77 5.26 1.98
CA GLN A 214 -1.82 3.96 2.65
C GLN A 214 -3.18 3.27 2.47
N THR A 215 -3.19 1.94 2.53
CA THR A 215 -4.44 1.17 2.46
C THR A 215 -5.31 1.29 3.72
N GLU A 216 -4.73 1.71 4.86
CA GLU A 216 -5.41 1.89 6.16
C GLU A 216 -6.12 0.62 6.67
N LEU A 217 -5.66 -0.56 6.22
CA LEU A 217 -6.21 -1.86 6.60
C LEU A 217 -5.29 -2.60 7.57
N GLY A 218 -5.88 -3.43 8.42
CA GLY A 218 -5.16 -4.35 9.31
C GLY A 218 -4.99 -5.74 8.70
N ASP A 219 -4.14 -6.55 9.33
CA ASP A 219 -3.93 -7.96 8.97
C ASP A 219 -5.22 -8.79 9.00
N GLY A 220 -5.35 -9.72 8.05
CA GLY A 220 -6.49 -10.62 7.97
C GLY A 220 -7.77 -9.95 7.44
N ALA A 221 -7.68 -8.73 6.90
CA ALA A 221 -8.75 -8.12 6.13
C ALA A 221 -9.27 -9.07 5.03
N ALA A 222 -10.56 -8.99 4.73
CA ALA A 222 -11.11 -9.77 3.62
C ALA A 222 -10.36 -9.40 2.33
N GLY A 223 -10.00 -10.40 1.52
CA GLY A 223 -9.23 -10.15 0.29
C GLY A 223 -9.90 -9.15 -0.64
N ALA A 224 -11.24 -9.18 -0.70
CA ALA A 224 -12.01 -8.22 -1.49
C ALA A 224 -11.84 -6.78 -0.99
N ASP A 225 -11.81 -6.57 0.33
CA ASP A 225 -11.61 -5.23 0.92
C ASP A 225 -10.19 -4.74 0.65
N LEU A 226 -9.19 -5.61 0.81
CA LEU A 226 -7.79 -5.26 0.51
C LEU A 226 -7.58 -4.97 -0.97
N LEU A 227 -8.14 -5.77 -1.87
CA LEU A 227 -8.08 -5.53 -3.31
C LEU A 227 -8.75 -4.20 -3.68
N ALA A 228 -9.94 -3.92 -3.14
CA ALA A 228 -10.62 -2.66 -3.40
C ALA A 228 -9.81 -1.45 -2.88
N ALA A 229 -9.17 -1.58 -1.72
CA ALA A 229 -8.30 -0.53 -1.17
C ALA A 229 -7.05 -0.32 -2.03
N ILE A 230 -6.39 -1.40 -2.46
CA ILE A 230 -5.26 -1.36 -3.39
C ILE A 230 -5.69 -0.66 -4.69
N ASP A 231 -6.72 -1.18 -5.36
CA ASP A 231 -7.19 -0.64 -6.64
C ASP A 231 -7.58 0.84 -6.57
N GLY A 232 -8.21 1.27 -5.46
CA GLY A 232 -8.61 2.66 -5.25
C GLY A 232 -7.45 3.62 -5.00
N ALA A 233 -6.31 3.13 -4.50
CA ALA A 233 -5.13 3.95 -4.19
C ALA A 233 -4.01 3.83 -5.25
N THR A 234 -4.09 2.86 -6.16
CA THR A 234 -3.10 2.65 -7.23
C THR A 234 -3.10 3.78 -8.25
N PHE A 235 -1.95 4.42 -8.47
CA PHE A 235 -1.77 5.42 -9.55
C PHE A 235 -0.80 4.95 -10.65
N ALA A 236 0.01 3.93 -10.36
CA ALA A 236 0.88 3.27 -11.33
C ALA A 236 1.00 1.78 -10.98
N LEU A 237 1.31 0.94 -11.97
CA LEU A 237 1.49 -0.50 -11.75
C LEU A 237 2.43 -1.12 -12.78
N ALA A 238 2.96 -2.30 -12.47
CA ALA A 238 3.58 -3.20 -13.44
C ALA A 238 3.02 -4.61 -13.29
N ARG A 239 2.89 -5.31 -14.42
CA ARG A 239 2.31 -6.66 -14.50
C ARG A 239 3.28 -7.63 -15.13
N LEU A 240 3.16 -8.89 -14.72
CA LEU A 240 3.81 -10.04 -15.35
C LEU A 240 2.88 -11.24 -15.22
N THR A 241 2.68 -11.97 -16.31
CA THR A 241 1.83 -13.17 -16.31
C THR A 241 2.69 -14.42 -16.22
N GLY A 242 2.35 -15.36 -15.34
CA GLY A 242 2.88 -16.72 -15.35
C GLY A 242 1.80 -17.72 -15.76
N THR A 243 2.21 -18.86 -16.31
CA THR A 243 1.30 -19.95 -16.69
C THR A 243 1.62 -21.21 -15.90
N TYR A 244 0.58 -21.96 -15.53
CA TYR A 244 0.75 -23.29 -14.97
C TYR A 244 -0.32 -24.22 -15.52
N SER A 245 0.07 -25.46 -15.82
CA SER A 245 -0.81 -26.46 -16.43
C SER A 245 -0.84 -27.74 -15.60
N ARG A 246 -2.03 -28.33 -15.48
CA ARG A 246 -2.23 -29.67 -14.91
C ARG A 246 -3.12 -30.49 -15.86
N GLY A 247 -2.90 -31.80 -15.92
CA GLY A 247 -3.55 -32.71 -16.86
C GLY A 247 -3.91 -34.04 -16.23
#